data_AF-A0A2G2G313-F1
#
_entry.id   AF-A0A2G2G313-F1
#
_cell.length_a   1.000
_cell.length_b   1.000
_cell.length_c   1.000
_cell.angle_alpha   90.00
_cell.angle_beta   90.00
_cell.angle_gamma   90.00
#
_symmetry.space_group_name_H-M   'P 1'
#
loop_
_entity.id
_entity.type
_entity.pdbx_description
1 polymer ?
#
loop_
_entity_poly.entity_id
_entity_poly.type
_entity_poly.pdbx_seq_one_letter_code
_entity_poly.pdbx_strand_id
1 'polypeptide(L)' 'MFFKQRKAKLANGDTVMEGDTVEFINSDGEACRDTIKRDVNNPKKLYFWNNTAEISDYKSARRIAT' A
#
# COMPACT_ATOMS: atom_id res chain seq x y z
N MET A 1 -23.89 -8.93 5.00
CA MET A 1 -22.53 -9.05 4.41
C MET A 1 -21.62 -8.12 5.22
N PHE A 2 -20.75 -8.67 6.08
CA PHE A 2 -19.86 -7.84 6.91
C PHE A 2 -18.71 -7.31 6.04
N PHE A 3 -18.73 -6.01 5.73
CA PHE A 3 -17.62 -5.34 5.05
C PHE A 3 -16.42 -5.32 6.01
N LYS A 4 -15.51 -6.28 5.88
CA LYS A 4 -14.23 -6.27 6.60
C LYS A 4 -13.23 -5.46 5.79
N GLN A 5 -12.99 -4.22 6.21
CA GLN A 5 -11.90 -3.41 5.68
C GLN A 5 -10.57 -4.12 5.97
N ARG A 6 -9.81 -4.42 4.91
CA ARG A 6 -8.49 -5.05 5.08
C ARG A 6 -7.47 -4.01 5.48
N LYS A 7 -6.53 -4.46 6.30
CA LYS A 7 -5.38 -3.69 6.73
C LYS A 7 -4.14 -4.45 6.33
N ALA A 8 -3.11 -3.71 5.92
CA ALA A 8 -1.79 -4.23 5.65
C ALA A 8 -0.77 -3.39 6.41
N LYS A 9 0.40 -3.98 6.66
CA LYS A 9 1.47 -3.33 7.40
C LYS A 9 2.56 -2.90 6.42
N LEU A 10 2.91 -1.63 6.43
CA LEU A 10 4.07 -1.11 5.70
C LEU A 10 5.37 -1.54 6.40
N ALA A 11 6.49 -1.41 5.68
CA ALA A 11 7.82 -1.75 6.20
C ALA A 11 8.20 -0.95 7.45
N ASN A 12 7.73 0.29 7.55
CA ASN A 12 7.94 1.17 8.70
C ASN A 12 7.05 0.82 9.91
N GLY A 13 6.17 -0.17 9.79
CA GLY A 13 5.25 -0.60 10.84
C GLY A 13 3.87 0.05 10.77
N ASP A 14 3.65 1.05 9.90
CA ASP A 14 2.37 1.71 9.74
C ASP A 14 1.31 0.73 9.24
N THR A 15 0.09 0.88 9.76
CA THR A 15 -1.06 0.12 9.28
C THR A 15 -1.84 0.96 8.29
N VAL A 16 -1.97 0.45 7.07
CA VAL A 16 -2.69 1.08 5.96
C VAL A 16 -3.86 0.24 5.50
N MET A 17 -4.86 0.90 4.92
CA MET A 17 -6.11 0.30 4.46
C MET A 17 -6.41 0.70 3.02
N GLU A 18 -7.32 0.00 2.37
CA GLU A 18 -7.82 0.39 1.05
C GLU A 18 -8.33 1.84 1.08
N GLY A 19 -7.85 2.66 0.14
CA GLY A 19 -8.12 4.09 0.08
C GLY A 19 -7.10 4.99 0.79
N ASP A 20 -6.20 4.45 1.63
CA ASP A 20 -5.11 5.25 2.20
C ASP A 20 -4.09 5.62 1.11
N THR A 21 -3.56 6.84 1.18
CA THR A 21 -2.46 7.29 0.32
C THR A 21 -1.11 7.01 1.00
N VAL A 22 -0.17 6.49 0.23
CA VAL A 22 1.20 6.21 0.66
C VAL A 22 2.20 6.95 -0.22
N GLU A 23 3.27 7.45 0.38
CA GLU A 23 4.44 7.96 -0.32
C GLU A 23 5.52 6.88 -0.29
N PHE A 24 6.20 6.66 -1.39
CA PHE A 24 7.35 5.77 -1.46
C PHE A 24 8.38 6.34 -2.46
N ILE A 25 9.64 5.91 -2.30
CA ILE A 25 10.71 6.26 -3.24
C ILE A 25 10.78 5.15 -4.30
N ASN A 26 10.67 5.51 -5.58
CA ASN A 26 10.83 4.57 -6.70
C ASN A 26 12.31 4.22 -6.94
N SER A 27 12.59 3.32 -7.88
CA SER A 27 13.97 2.91 -8.22
C SER A 27 14.82 4.06 -8.77
N ASP A 28 14.19 5.10 -9.32
CA ASP A 28 14.84 6.30 -9.84
C ASP A 28 15.17 7.33 -8.73
N GLY A 29 14.79 7.04 -7.47
CA GLY A 29 15.04 7.92 -6.33
C GLY A 29 13.99 9.03 -6.15
N GLU A 30 12.90 8.99 -6.90
CA GLU A 30 11.84 9.99 -6.85
C GLU A 30 10.74 9.61 -5.86
N ALA A 31 10.21 10.61 -5.15
CA ALA A 31 9.06 10.43 -4.27
C ALA A 31 7.77 10.33 -5.08
N CYS A 32 7.18 9.15 -5.08
CA CYS A 32 5.91 8.85 -5.71
C CYS A 32 4.82 8.69 -4.66
N ARG A 33 3.60 9.06 -5.04
CA ARG A 33 2.39 8.91 -4.21
C ARG A 33 1.39 8.05 -4.93
N ASP A 34 0.89 7.03 -4.26
CA ASP A 34 -0.18 6.19 -4.79
C ASP A 34 -1.15 5.80 -3.68
N THR A 35 -2.34 5.38 -4.06
CA THR A 35 -3.39 4.95 -3.15
C THR A 35 -3.39 3.42 -3.06
N ILE A 36 -3.56 2.91 -1.83
CA ILE A 36 -3.71 1.49 -1.56
C ILE A 36 -4.99 0.99 -2.24
N LYS A 37 -4.82 0.00 -3.12
CA LYS A 37 -5.88 -0.66 -3.89
C LYS A 37 -5.94 -2.14 -3.53
N ARG A 38 -7.06 -2.77 -3.88
CA ARG A 38 -7.27 -4.21 -3.70
C ARG A 38 -7.08 -4.92 -5.02
N ASP A 39 -6.34 -6.02 -5.02
CA ASP A 39 -6.10 -6.79 -6.25
C ASP A 39 -7.40 -7.43 -6.74
N VAL A 40 -7.72 -7.22 -8.02
CA VAL A 40 -8.93 -7.74 -8.66
C VAL A 40 -8.87 -9.26 -8.78
N ASN A 41 -7.69 -9.81 -9.07
CA ASN A 41 -7.46 -11.25 -9.17
C ASN A 41 -7.30 -11.90 -7.79
N ASN A 42 -6.81 -11.13 -6.81
CA ASN A 42 -6.67 -11.58 -5.43
C ASN A 42 -7.27 -10.57 -4.44
N PRO A 43 -8.59 -10.62 -4.17
CA PRO A 43 -9.26 -9.67 -3.27
C PRO A 43 -8.78 -9.75 -1.81
N LYS A 44 -7.87 -10.68 -1.50
CA LYS A 44 -7.19 -10.78 -0.22
C LYS A 44 -5.92 -9.93 -0.14
N LYS A 45 -5.34 -9.50 -1.26
CA LYS A 45 -4.10 -8.73 -1.31
C LYS A 45 -4.40 -7.23 -1.46
N LEU A 46 -3.76 -6.43 -0.62
CA LEU A 46 -3.65 -4.98 -0.80
C LEU A 46 -2.33 -4.68 -1.51
N TYR A 47 -2.32 -3.68 -2.36
CA TYR A 47 -1.12 -3.24 -3.08
C TYR A 47 -1.19 -1.75 -3.39
N PHE A 48 -0.03 -1.16 -3.66
CA PHE A 48 0.14 0.17 -4.22
C PHE A 48 1.32 0.10 -5.20
N TRP A 49 1.32 0.91 -6.26
CA TRP A 49 2.31 0.90 -7.35
C TRP A 49 2.36 -0.40 -8.17
N ASN A 50 2.68 -1.54 -7.54
CA ASN A 50 2.76 -2.84 -8.18
C ASN A 50 2.05 -3.91 -7.33
N ASN A 51 1.21 -4.72 -7.95
CA ASN A 51 0.51 -5.82 -7.30
C ASN A 51 1.35 -7.11 -7.22
N THR A 52 2.53 -7.17 -7.85
CA THR A 52 3.42 -8.33 -7.77
C THR A 52 4.21 -8.36 -6.46
N ALA A 53 4.67 -7.20 -5.97
CA ALA A 53 5.39 -7.07 -4.70
C ALA A 53 4.44 -7.09 -3.49
N GLU A 54 4.97 -7.33 -2.28
CA GLU A 54 4.23 -7.06 -1.05
C GLU A 54 4.40 -5.61 -0.63
N ILE A 55 3.35 -5.05 -0.02
CA ILE A 55 3.37 -3.64 0.42
C ILE A 55 4.47 -3.38 1.45
N SER A 56 4.80 -4.42 2.24
CA SER A 56 5.85 -4.43 3.25
C SER A 56 7.27 -4.46 2.67
N ASP A 57 7.43 -4.77 1.38
CA ASP A 57 8.76 -4.77 0.74
C ASP A 57 9.26 -3.35 0.48
N TYR A 58 8.35 -2.39 0.37
CA TYR A 58 8.68 -1.00 0.13
C TYR A 58 9.17 -0.32 1.43
N LYS A 59 10.46 -0.42 1.69
CA LYS A 59 11.12 0.15 2.89
C LYS A 59 10.95 1.66 3.03
N SER A 60 10.86 2.36 1.91
CA SER A 60 10.64 3.81 1.84
C SER A 60 9.18 4.20 1.95
N ALA A 61 8.26 3.23 1.95
CA ALA A 61 6.83 3.52 1.98
C ALA A 61 6.39 3.99 3.36
N ARG A 62 5.67 5.11 3.37
CA ARG A 62 5.05 5.70 4.55
C ARG A 62 3.63 6.13 4.23
N ARG A 63 2.75 6.03 5.23
CA ARG A 63 1.39 6.56 5.08
C ARG A 63 1.44 8.09 5.09
N ILE A 64 0.69 8.72 4.20
CA ILE A 64 0.42 10.15 4.25
C ILE A 64 -1.05 10.33 4.64
N ALA A 65 -1.33 11.12 5.66
CA ALA A 65 -2.69 11.59 5.92
C ALA A 65 -3.00 12.73 4.95
N THR A 66 -4.00 12.53 4.09
CA THR A 66 -4.56 13.59 3.24
C THR A 66 -5.40 14.54 4.08
#